data_AF-A0A0J6RFN8-F1
#
_entry.id   AF-A0A0J6RFN8-F1
#
_cell.length_a   1.000
_cell.length_b   1.000
_cell.length_c   1.000
_cell.angle_alpha   90.00
_cell.angle_beta   90.00
_cell.angle_gamma   90.00
#
_symmetry.space_group_name_H-M   'P 1'
#
loop_
_entity.id
_entity.type
_entity.pdbx_description
1 polymer ?
#
loop_
_entity_poly.entity_id
_entity_poly.type
_entity_poly.pdbx_seq_one_letter_code
_entity_poly.pdbx_strand_id
1 'polypeptide(L)'
;MHHAQTFPRRRRYKLRSLEQQEALLPFVRFCPGRTYRHYWQMPVPSKDYPADHAYGRECAAHLLQWLKDNREYVGKGLLSRVARDIDFDDRDGRGQWMGFFNYLEIIMLLGADRVRVYRHVDSQHQIYLALGQRLKLEARFRRIRLRNR
;
A
#
# COMPACT_ATOMS: atom_id res chain seq x y z
N MET A 1 -33.50 -8.24 5.78
CA MET A 1 -32.50 -9.20 6.31
C MET A 1 -31.13 -8.60 6.09
N HIS A 2 -30.43 -8.18 7.15
CA HIS A 2 -29.05 -7.72 7.06
C HIS A 2 -28.16 -8.94 6.83
N HIS A 3 -27.56 -9.06 5.64
CA HIS A 3 -26.49 -10.05 5.45
C HIS A 3 -25.29 -9.59 6.28
N ALA A 4 -24.96 -10.34 7.34
CA ALA A 4 -23.71 -10.12 8.06
C ALA A 4 -22.56 -10.25 7.06
N GLN A 5 -21.84 -9.15 6.83
CA GLN A 5 -20.75 -9.11 5.88
C GLN A 5 -19.60 -9.95 6.43
N THR A 6 -19.33 -11.11 5.82
CA THR A 6 -18.26 -12.01 6.26
C THR A 6 -16.91 -11.40 5.96
N PHE A 7 -16.09 -11.20 6.99
CA PHE A 7 -14.74 -10.70 6.84
C PHE A 7 -13.82 -11.68 6.10
N PRO A 8 -12.85 -11.16 5.32
CA PRO A 8 -11.83 -12.01 4.70
C PRO A 8 -11.02 -12.76 5.75
N ARG A 9 -10.61 -14.00 5.42
CA ARG A 9 -9.79 -14.81 6.33
C ARG A 9 -8.39 -14.22 6.48
N ARG A 10 -8.07 -13.79 7.70
CA ARG A 10 -6.73 -13.37 8.16
C ARG A 10 -5.67 -14.41 7.82
N ARG A 11 -4.49 -13.95 7.39
CA ARG A 11 -3.37 -14.78 6.96
C ARG A 11 -2.05 -14.06 7.10
N ARG A 12 -0.95 -14.83 7.03
CA ARG A 12 0.39 -14.29 6.78
C ARG A 12 0.65 -14.20 5.27
N TYR A 13 1.49 -13.27 4.88
CA TYR A 13 1.86 -13.04 3.48
C TYR A 13 3.33 -13.38 3.29
N LYS A 14 3.63 -14.69 3.22
CA LYS A 14 4.99 -15.20 3.03
C LYS A 14 5.02 -16.11 1.80
N LEU A 15 5.08 -15.55 0.59
CA LEU A 15 5.30 -16.31 -0.66
C LEU A 15 6.56 -15.84 -1.39
N ARG A 16 7.02 -16.62 -2.38
CA ARG A 16 8.31 -16.41 -3.04
C ARG A 16 8.40 -15.13 -3.89
N SER A 17 7.28 -14.55 -4.36
CA SER A 17 7.29 -13.32 -5.17
C SER A 17 6.23 -12.31 -4.74
N LEU A 18 6.59 -11.03 -4.82
CA LEU A 18 5.74 -9.92 -4.34
C LEU A 18 4.38 -9.86 -5.05
N GLU A 19 4.42 -9.91 -6.38
CA GLU A 19 3.23 -9.74 -7.21
C GLU A 19 2.18 -10.82 -6.93
N GLN A 20 2.64 -12.04 -6.62
CA GLN A 20 1.77 -13.13 -6.20
C GLN A 20 1.19 -12.89 -4.80
N GLN A 21 1.93 -12.23 -3.92
CA GLN A 21 1.45 -11.91 -2.57
C GLN A 21 0.45 -10.76 -2.54
N GLU A 22 0.67 -9.71 -3.32
CA GLU A 22 -0.30 -8.59 -3.42
C GLU A 22 -1.68 -9.12 -3.87
N ALA A 23 -1.70 -10.12 -4.77
CA ALA A 23 -2.92 -10.79 -5.22
C ALA A 23 -3.70 -11.52 -4.10
N LEU A 24 -3.07 -11.78 -2.95
CA LEU A 24 -3.73 -12.39 -1.79
C LEU A 24 -4.43 -11.35 -0.89
N LEU A 25 -4.23 -10.06 -1.14
CA LEU A 25 -4.99 -9.02 -0.43
C LEU A 25 -6.46 -9.14 -0.82
N PRO A 26 -7.39 -9.04 0.14
CA PRO A 26 -8.79 -9.38 -0.09
C PRO A 26 -9.49 -8.48 -1.11
N PHE A 27 -8.94 -7.28 -1.35
CA PHE A 27 -9.41 -6.25 -2.28
C PHE A 27 -8.59 -6.14 -3.56
N VAL A 28 -7.65 -7.06 -3.83
CA VAL A 28 -6.86 -7.07 -5.06
C VAL A 28 -7.37 -8.15 -6.00
N ARG A 29 -7.65 -7.82 -7.27
CA ARG A 29 -8.11 -8.77 -8.29
C ARG A 29 -7.48 -8.49 -9.65
N PHE A 30 -7.37 -9.52 -10.48
CA PHE A 30 -7.09 -9.34 -11.90
C PHE A 30 -8.42 -9.09 -12.61
N CYS A 31 -8.54 -7.96 -13.30
CA CYS A 31 -9.72 -7.60 -14.08
C CYS A 31 -9.42 -7.78 -15.56
N PRO A 32 -10.27 -8.48 -16.34
CA PRO A 32 -10.14 -8.54 -17.78
C PRO A 32 -10.04 -7.14 -18.39
N GLY A 33 -9.13 -6.94 -19.35
CA GLY A 33 -8.92 -5.65 -20.02
C GLY A 33 -7.93 -4.70 -19.35
N ARG A 34 -7.31 -5.07 -18.21
CA ARG A 34 -6.21 -4.30 -17.61
C ARG A 34 -4.87 -5.03 -17.76
N THR A 35 -3.80 -4.26 -17.97
CA THR A 35 -2.41 -4.77 -17.96
C THR A 35 -1.83 -4.94 -16.56
N TYR A 36 -2.58 -4.53 -15.53
CA TYR A 36 -2.21 -4.60 -14.12
C TYR A 36 -3.43 -4.98 -13.25
N ARG A 37 -3.17 -5.43 -12.01
CA ARG A 37 -4.23 -5.80 -11.04
C ARG A 37 -5.02 -4.57 -10.58
N HIS A 38 -6.31 -4.72 -10.35
CA HIS A 38 -7.12 -3.73 -9.65
C HIS A 38 -6.88 -3.85 -8.15
N TYR A 39 -6.47 -2.76 -7.50
CA TYR A 39 -6.11 -2.71 -6.08
C TYR A 39 -7.23 -2.22 -5.16
N TRP A 40 -8.44 -2.08 -5.70
CA TRP A 40 -9.65 -1.77 -4.92
C TRP A 40 -10.90 -2.47 -5.45
N GLN A 41 -10.99 -3.79 -5.27
CA GLN A 41 -12.17 -4.59 -5.60
C GLN A 41 -12.82 -5.06 -4.31
N MET A 42 -13.59 -4.16 -3.71
CA MET A 42 -14.36 -4.44 -2.51
C MET A 42 -15.65 -5.20 -2.84
N PRO A 43 -16.23 -5.95 -1.89
CA PRO A 43 -17.59 -6.44 -2.02
C PRO A 43 -18.58 -5.28 -2.17
N VAL A 44 -19.75 -5.58 -2.76
CA VAL A 44 -20.85 -4.62 -2.84
C VAL A 44 -21.17 -4.09 -1.43
N PRO A 45 -21.24 -2.76 -1.24
CA PRO A 45 -21.59 -2.16 0.04
C PRO A 45 -22.91 -2.69 0.59
N SER A 46 -22.93 -2.98 1.88
CA SER A 46 -24.08 -3.57 2.57
C SER A 46 -25.22 -2.56 2.83
N LYS A 47 -24.99 -1.27 2.53
CA LYS A 47 -25.84 -0.12 2.89
C LYS A 47 -25.96 0.10 4.40
N ASP A 48 -25.14 -0.60 5.19
CA ASP A 48 -24.96 -0.42 6.62
C ASP A 48 -23.57 0.20 6.84
N TYR A 49 -23.55 1.52 7.04
CA TYR A 49 -22.31 2.29 7.11
C TYR A 49 -21.32 1.75 8.17
N PRO A 50 -21.74 1.47 9.42
CA PRO A 50 -20.90 0.76 10.39
C PRO A 50 -20.27 -0.55 9.90
N ALA A 51 -21.04 -1.40 9.21
CA ALA A 51 -20.55 -2.69 8.70
C ALA A 51 -19.54 -2.49 7.56
N ASP A 52 -19.86 -1.61 6.61
CA ASP A 52 -18.97 -1.25 5.51
C ASP A 52 -17.67 -0.62 6.03
N HIS A 53 -17.77 0.25 7.05
CA HIS A 53 -16.62 0.82 7.75
C HIS A 53 -15.80 -0.25 8.47
N ALA A 54 -16.43 -1.25 9.09
CA ALA A 54 -15.71 -2.36 9.71
C ALA A 54 -14.96 -3.21 8.67
N TYR A 55 -15.57 -3.45 7.51
CA TYR A 55 -14.93 -4.18 6.41
C TYR A 55 -13.71 -3.43 5.87
N GLY A 56 -13.83 -2.10 5.71
CA GLY A 56 -12.71 -1.23 5.39
C GLY A 56 -11.53 -1.38 6.36
N ARG A 57 -11.79 -1.36 7.68
CA ARG A 57 -10.75 -1.56 8.72
C ARG A 57 -10.07 -2.92 8.59
N GLU A 58 -10.83 -3.98 8.36
CA GLU A 58 -10.28 -5.34 8.21
C GLU A 58 -9.36 -5.42 6.97
N CYS A 59 -9.76 -4.80 5.85
CA CYS A 59 -8.91 -4.69 4.67
C CYS A 59 -7.63 -3.90 4.94
N ALA A 60 -7.69 -2.80 5.69
CA ALA A 60 -6.49 -2.05 6.09
C ALA A 60 -5.58 -2.90 7.00
N ALA A 61 -6.14 -3.70 7.90
CA ALA A 61 -5.37 -4.64 8.71
C ALA A 61 -4.63 -5.69 7.85
N HIS A 62 -5.28 -6.19 6.79
CA HIS A 62 -4.63 -7.07 5.81
C HIS A 62 -3.47 -6.39 5.08
N LEU A 63 -3.63 -5.11 4.65
CA LEU A 63 -2.53 -4.34 4.06
C LEU A 63 -1.36 -4.20 5.04
N LEU A 64 -1.63 -3.84 6.28
CA LEU A 64 -0.59 -3.65 7.31
C LEU A 64 0.13 -4.96 7.65
N GLN A 65 -0.60 -6.07 7.75
CA GLN A 65 0.02 -7.38 7.96
C GLN A 65 0.88 -7.79 6.76
N TRP A 66 0.44 -7.47 5.53
CA TRP A 66 1.25 -7.67 4.33
C TRP A 66 2.55 -6.87 4.36
N LEU A 67 2.49 -5.58 4.72
CA LEU A 67 3.68 -4.71 4.85
C LEU A 67 4.63 -5.23 5.94
N LYS A 68 4.08 -5.75 7.05
CA LYS A 68 4.87 -6.34 8.13
C LYS A 68 5.63 -7.59 7.69
N ASP A 69 5.01 -8.41 6.84
CA ASP A 69 5.61 -9.64 6.31
C ASP A 69 6.57 -9.40 5.13
N ASN A 70 6.50 -8.24 4.46
CA ASN A 70 7.25 -7.88 3.24
C ASN A 70 7.93 -6.50 3.34
N ARG A 71 8.82 -6.34 4.33
CA ARG A 71 9.37 -5.03 4.74
C ARG A 71 10.18 -4.32 3.66
N GLU A 72 10.89 -5.09 2.83
CA GLU A 72 11.74 -4.60 1.75
C GLU A 72 10.96 -3.92 0.62
N TYR A 73 9.63 -4.05 0.62
CA TYR A 73 8.73 -3.45 -0.35
C TYR A 73 7.92 -2.27 0.21
N VAL A 74 8.12 -1.92 1.49
CA VAL A 74 7.59 -0.68 2.06
C VAL A 74 8.15 0.51 1.27
N GLY A 75 7.29 1.48 0.94
CA GLY A 75 7.66 2.64 0.13
C GLY A 75 7.67 2.42 -1.39
N LYS A 76 7.26 1.24 -1.89
CA LYS A 76 7.18 0.93 -3.33
C LYS A 76 5.82 1.24 -3.99
N GLY A 77 5.03 2.12 -3.37
CA GLY A 77 3.79 2.63 -3.94
C GLY A 77 2.58 1.68 -3.93
N LEU A 78 2.52 0.70 -3.03
CA LEU A 78 1.33 -0.15 -2.91
C LEU A 78 0.09 0.67 -2.50
N LEU A 79 0.21 1.54 -1.50
CA LEU A 79 -0.91 2.39 -1.06
C LEU A 79 -1.37 3.37 -2.14
N SER A 80 -0.44 3.88 -2.98
CA SER A 80 -0.82 4.73 -4.11
C SER A 80 -1.55 3.96 -5.22
N ARG A 81 -1.17 2.69 -5.47
CA ARG A 81 -1.94 1.81 -6.37
C ARG A 81 -3.34 1.54 -5.85
N VAL A 82 -3.49 1.32 -4.54
CA VAL A 82 -4.81 1.20 -3.88
C VAL A 82 -5.61 2.47 -4.10
N ALA A 83 -5.10 3.64 -3.69
CA ALA A 83 -5.81 4.92 -3.80
C ALA A 83 -6.21 5.27 -5.25
N ARG A 84 -5.36 4.95 -6.23
CA ARG A 84 -5.65 5.16 -7.66
C ARG A 84 -6.87 4.38 -8.15
N ASP A 85 -7.11 3.20 -7.59
CA ASP A 85 -8.20 2.31 -8.01
C ASP A 85 -9.50 2.54 -7.20
N ILE A 86 -9.49 3.46 -6.22
CA ILE A 86 -10.69 3.88 -5.49
C ILE A 86 -11.44 4.91 -6.33
N ASP A 87 -12.74 4.69 -6.53
CA ASP A 87 -13.66 5.73 -6.95
C ASP A 87 -14.12 6.51 -5.71
N PHE A 88 -13.62 7.74 -5.53
CA PHE A 88 -13.96 8.59 -4.38
C PHE A 88 -15.30 9.30 -4.54
N ASP A 89 -15.85 9.34 -5.76
CA ASP A 89 -17.17 9.93 -6.04
C ASP A 89 -18.30 8.93 -5.74
N ASP A 90 -18.00 7.62 -5.66
CA ASP A 90 -18.91 6.58 -5.21
C ASP A 90 -19.28 6.73 -3.72
N ARG A 91 -20.51 7.22 -3.50
CA ARG A 91 -21.06 7.42 -2.16
C ARG A 91 -21.45 6.11 -1.47
N ASP A 92 -21.80 5.07 -2.23
CA ASP A 92 -22.19 3.78 -1.66
C ASP A 92 -20.94 3.08 -1.10
N GLY A 93 -19.81 3.19 -1.80
CA GLY A 93 -18.50 2.71 -1.34
C GLY A 93 -17.89 3.49 -0.16
N ARG A 94 -18.48 4.62 0.25
CA ARG A 94 -17.90 5.54 1.24
C ARG A 94 -17.54 4.89 2.57
N GLY A 95 -18.40 4.03 3.10
CA GLY A 95 -18.14 3.35 4.37
C GLY A 95 -16.81 2.58 4.32
N GLN A 96 -16.57 1.86 3.24
CA GLN A 96 -15.42 0.96 3.08
C GLN A 96 -14.10 1.74 2.97
N TRP A 97 -14.01 2.75 2.09
CA TRP A 97 -12.76 3.50 1.95
C TRP A 97 -12.50 4.41 3.16
N MET A 98 -13.52 5.00 3.78
CA MET A 98 -13.36 5.74 5.03
C MET A 98 -12.80 4.83 6.14
N GLY A 99 -13.39 3.65 6.31
CA GLY A 99 -12.94 2.70 7.32
C GLY A 99 -11.52 2.20 7.09
N PHE A 100 -11.14 2.03 5.83
CA PHE A 100 -9.79 1.66 5.44
C PHE A 100 -8.77 2.74 5.84
N PHE A 101 -8.97 3.99 5.39
CA PHE A 101 -8.02 5.07 5.67
C PHE A 101 -8.01 5.48 7.15
N ASN A 102 -9.15 5.55 7.83
CA ASN A 102 -9.22 5.86 9.25
C ASN A 102 -8.41 4.87 10.10
N TYR A 103 -8.43 3.57 9.75
CA TYR A 103 -7.60 2.59 10.47
C TYR A 103 -6.12 2.75 10.17
N LEU A 104 -5.75 3.11 8.94
CA LEU A 104 -4.36 3.45 8.62
C LEU A 104 -3.90 4.68 9.41
N GLU A 105 -4.74 5.72 9.57
CA GLU A 105 -4.42 6.90 10.38
C GLU A 105 -4.11 6.55 11.83
N ILE A 106 -4.92 5.69 12.45
CA ILE A 106 -4.66 5.19 13.81
C ILE A 106 -3.29 4.49 13.90
N ILE A 107 -2.98 3.63 12.93
CA ILE A 107 -1.72 2.88 12.93
C ILE A 107 -0.52 3.78 12.60
N MET A 108 -0.72 4.79 11.75
CA MET A 108 0.27 5.83 11.47
C MET A 108 0.58 6.65 12.71
N LEU A 109 -0.43 7.04 13.51
CA LEU A 109 -0.22 7.73 14.78
C LEU A 109 0.63 6.90 15.73
N LEU A 110 0.29 5.62 15.93
CA LEU A 110 1.06 4.70 16.77
C LEU A 110 2.52 4.55 16.31
N GLY A 111 2.76 4.58 15.00
CA GLY A 111 4.11 4.59 14.43
C GLY A 111 4.82 5.94 14.63
N ALA A 112 4.12 7.04 14.40
CA ALA A 112 4.63 8.41 14.52
C ALA A 112 5.08 8.71 15.96
N ASP A 113 4.35 8.23 16.97
CA ASP A 113 4.72 8.36 18.39
C ASP A 113 6.06 7.72 18.74
N ARG A 114 6.56 6.81 17.88
CA ARG A 114 7.84 6.12 18.08
C ARG A 114 9.01 6.76 17.35
N VAL A 115 8.78 7.83 16.57
CA VAL A 115 9.82 8.46 15.75
C VAL A 115 9.76 9.98 15.82
N ARG A 116 10.94 10.63 15.75
CA ARG A 116 11.00 12.07 15.51
C ARG A 116 10.73 12.32 14.02
N VAL A 117 9.45 12.41 13.65
CA VAL A 117 8.97 12.41 12.25
C VAL A 117 9.77 13.35 11.35
N TYR A 118 9.92 14.63 11.72
CA TYR A 118 10.65 15.59 10.89
C TYR A 118 12.16 15.30 10.78
N ARG A 119 12.81 14.92 11.89
CA ARG A 119 14.22 14.50 11.84
C ARG A 119 14.42 13.27 10.95
N HIS A 120 13.47 12.35 10.99
CA HIS A 120 13.52 11.15 10.15
C HIS A 120 13.38 11.50 8.67
N VAL A 121 12.40 12.34 8.29
CA VAL A 121 12.22 12.73 6.87
C VAL A 121 13.41 13.52 6.33
N ASP A 122 14.02 14.39 7.14
CA ASP A 122 15.25 15.11 6.75
C ASP A 122 16.39 14.12 6.44
N SER A 123 16.53 13.09 7.27
CA SER A 123 17.51 12.03 7.05
C SER A 123 17.21 11.24 5.77
N GLN A 124 15.93 10.98 5.47
CA GLN A 124 15.53 10.34 4.21
C GLN A 124 15.90 11.21 3.01
N HIS A 125 15.57 12.51 3.02
CA HIS A 125 15.94 13.43 1.94
C HIS A 125 17.44 13.44 1.68
N GLN A 126 18.26 13.49 2.73
CA GLN A 126 19.72 13.43 2.62
C GLN A 126 20.20 12.11 1.99
N ILE A 127 19.64 10.98 2.39
CA ILE A 127 19.95 9.67 1.80
C ILE A 127 19.63 9.66 0.31
N TYR A 128 18.46 10.14 -0.11
CA TYR A 128 18.07 10.18 -1.52
C TYR A 128 18.96 11.11 -2.35
N LEU A 129 19.36 12.26 -1.81
CA LEU A 129 20.32 13.16 -2.45
C LEU A 129 21.69 12.48 -2.61
N ALA A 130 22.21 11.84 -1.57
CA ALA A 130 23.47 11.12 -1.60
C ALA A 130 23.47 9.95 -2.60
N LEU A 131 22.38 9.18 -2.67
CA LEU A 131 22.21 8.12 -3.67
C LEU A 131 22.24 8.69 -5.08
N GLY A 132 21.57 9.81 -5.32
CA GLY A 132 21.59 10.50 -6.61
C GLY A 132 23.00 10.98 -7.00
N GLN A 133 23.77 11.53 -6.06
CA GLN A 133 25.15 11.94 -6.29
C GLN A 133 26.06 10.74 -6.60
N ARG A 134 25.93 9.64 -5.84
CA ARG A 134 26.68 8.40 -6.08
C ARG A 134 26.44 7.86 -7.49
N LEU A 135 25.17 7.75 -7.90
CA LEU A 135 24.82 7.27 -9.25
C LEU A 135 25.40 8.18 -10.35
N LYS A 136 25.37 9.50 -10.17
CA LYS A 136 25.98 10.46 -11.11
C LYS A 136 27.50 10.25 -11.23
N LEU A 137 28.19 10.06 -10.10
CA LEU A 137 29.63 9.79 -10.06
C LEU A 137 29.98 8.46 -10.74
N GLU A 138 29.25 7.39 -10.43
CA GLU A 138 29.41 6.08 -11.08
C GLU A 138 29.23 6.17 -12.60
N ALA A 139 28.19 6.87 -13.06
CA ALA A 139 27.95 7.10 -14.49
C ALA A 139 29.05 7.93 -15.16
N ARG A 140 29.64 8.90 -14.44
CA ARG A 140 30.79 9.69 -14.92
C ARG A 140 32.03 8.82 -15.06
N PHE A 141 32.36 8.01 -14.05
CA PHE A 141 33.52 7.12 -14.09
C PHE A 141 33.38 6.05 -15.18
N ARG A 142 32.19 5.48 -15.37
CA ARG A 142 31.93 4.55 -16.49
C ARG A 142 32.21 5.22 -17.84
N ARG A 143 31.74 6.45 -18.05
CA ARG A 143 32.01 7.22 -19.28
C ARG A 143 33.50 7.48 -19.50
N ILE A 144 34.25 7.84 -18.46
CA ILE A 144 35.70 8.07 -18.57
C ILE A 144 36.43 6.77 -18.93
N ARG A 145 36.10 5.63 -18.30
CA ARG A 145 36.72 4.34 -18.63
C ARG A 145 36.45 3.89 -20.07
N LEU A 146 35.25 4.18 -20.60
CA LEU A 146 34.90 3.85 -21.98
C LEU A 146 35.58 4.75 -23.02
N ARG A 147 35.97 5.98 -22.65
CA ARG A 147 36.67 6.92 -23.54
C ARG A 147 38.18 6.68 -23.62
N ASN A 148 38.75 6.02 -22.61
CA ASN A 148 40.18 5.71 -22.51
C ASN A 148 40.50 4.26 -22.93
N ARG A 149 39.55 3.59 -23.59
CA ARG A 149 39.73 2.33 -24.32
C ARG A 149 39.62 2.62 -25.81
#